data_AF-A0A850BK23-F1
#
_entry.id   AF-A0A850BK23-F1
#
_cell.length_a   1.000
_cell.length_b   1.000
_cell.length_c   1.000
_cell.angle_alpha   90.00
_cell.angle_beta   90.00
_cell.angle_gamma   90.00
#
_symmetry.space_group_name_H-M   'P 1'
#
loop_
_entity.id
_entity.type
_entity.pdbx_description
1 polymer ?
#
loop_
_entity_poly.entity_id
_entity_poly.type
_entity_poly.pdbx_seq_one_letter_code
_entity_poly.pdbx_strand_id
1 'polypeptide(L)'
;MAISRIQRDAQDRAAESARCKRRARRLLAIIAAPAVAALIAATASAESGKAKSSEPNETSGRNSKTTNEKKGPGAALPVSLAEVASRVDEAALAVENATEVLRSDVEAEIAAADWSKLPPRRHYKLSASIVSLRAESLDKKTLRATCTVSVSIRDAKRNNLLAILEGRANVTDMASASARAQRDALQGAVRGAIAAVPEAIRQAQ
;
A
#
# COMPACT_ATOMS: atom_id res chain seq x y z
N MET A 1 -23.94 -50.84 -24.05
CA MET A 1 -24.81 -49.64 -23.97
C MET A 1 -24.45 -48.67 -22.82
N ALA A 2 -23.31 -48.81 -22.12
CA ALA A 2 -22.94 -47.90 -21.01
C ALA A 2 -22.02 -46.73 -21.42
N ILE A 3 -21.31 -46.85 -22.55
CA ILE A 3 -20.31 -45.86 -23.00
C ILE A 3 -20.97 -44.55 -23.50
N SER A 4 -22.22 -44.62 -23.95
CA SER A 4 -22.94 -43.46 -24.50
C SER A 4 -23.48 -42.47 -23.45
N ARG A 5 -23.49 -42.83 -22.16
CA ARG A 5 -23.94 -41.94 -21.07
C ARG A 5 -22.82 -41.01 -20.59
N ILE A 6 -21.61 -41.54 -20.43
CA ILE A 6 -20.43 -40.76 -19.99
C ILE A 6 -20.09 -39.65 -21.00
N GLN A 7 -20.29 -39.92 -22.28
CA GLN A 7 -20.01 -38.96 -23.34
C GLN A 7 -21.05 -37.84 -23.44
N ARG A 8 -22.28 -38.07 -22.97
CA ARG A 8 -23.33 -37.03 -22.85
C ARG A 8 -23.07 -36.09 -21.69
N ASP A 9 -22.70 -36.63 -20.53
CA ASP A 9 -22.37 -35.81 -19.35
C ASP A 9 -21.17 -34.87 -19.59
N ALA A 10 -20.21 -35.31 -20.42
CA ALA A 10 -19.09 -34.47 -20.82
C ALA A 10 -19.50 -33.31 -21.76
N GLN A 11 -20.47 -33.51 -22.64
CA GLN A 11 -20.96 -32.46 -23.54
C GLN A 11 -21.84 -31.43 -22.83
N ASP A 12 -22.65 -31.85 -21.85
CA ASP A 12 -23.48 -30.93 -21.07
C ASP A 12 -22.63 -29.99 -20.18
N ARG A 13 -21.53 -30.51 -19.59
CA ARG A 13 -20.59 -29.67 -18.82
C ARG A 13 -19.85 -28.65 -19.69
N ALA A 14 -19.54 -28.98 -20.95
CA ALA A 14 -18.94 -28.03 -21.89
C ALA A 14 -19.92 -26.91 -22.28
N ALA A 15 -21.21 -27.22 -22.39
CA ALA A 15 -22.26 -26.25 -22.72
C ALA A 15 -22.55 -25.27 -21.56
N GLU A 16 -22.47 -25.69 -20.30
CA GLU A 16 -22.62 -24.80 -19.13
C GLU A 16 -21.45 -23.80 -18.99
N SER A 17 -20.22 -24.24 -19.25
CA SER A 17 -19.02 -23.37 -19.23
C SER A 17 -19.12 -22.22 -20.24
N ALA A 18 -19.74 -22.48 -21.41
CA ALA A 18 -19.94 -21.47 -22.44
C ALA A 18 -21.02 -20.43 -22.08
N ARG A 19 -22.05 -20.80 -21.30
CA ARG A 19 -23.08 -19.84 -20.84
C ARG A 19 -22.57 -18.91 -19.75
N CYS A 20 -21.69 -19.40 -18.86
CA CYS A 20 -21.09 -18.58 -17.81
C CYS A 20 -20.19 -17.46 -18.38
N LYS A 21 -19.42 -17.76 -19.44
CA LYS A 21 -18.57 -16.76 -20.12
C LYS A 21 -19.34 -15.66 -20.88
N ARG A 22 -20.56 -15.92 -21.35
CA ARG A 22 -21.38 -14.90 -22.06
C ARG A 22 -22.10 -13.93 -21.11
N ARG A 23 -22.40 -14.33 -19.87
CA ARG A 23 -22.95 -13.41 -18.84
C ARG A 23 -21.91 -12.41 -18.33
N ALA A 24 -20.64 -12.82 -18.19
CA ALA A 24 -19.57 -11.92 -17.76
C ALA A 24 -19.24 -10.80 -18.76
N ARG A 25 -19.50 -11.01 -20.07
CA ARG A 25 -19.25 -9.99 -21.11
C ARG A 25 -20.39 -8.99 -21.32
N ARG A 26 -21.59 -9.22 -20.77
CA ARG A 26 -22.72 -8.28 -20.88
C ARG A 26 -22.78 -7.23 -19.76
N LEU A 27 -21.99 -7.40 -18.70
CA LEU A 27 -21.87 -6.41 -17.62
C LEU A 27 -20.79 -5.34 -17.88
N LEU A 28 -19.98 -5.47 -18.92
CA LEU A 28 -18.89 -4.52 -19.23
C LEU A 28 -19.27 -3.42 -20.25
N ALA A 29 -20.55 -3.31 -20.64
CA ALA A 29 -21.01 -2.37 -21.67
C ALA A 29 -21.92 -1.24 -21.15
N ILE A 30 -22.07 -1.11 -19.82
CA ILE A 30 -22.80 -0.01 -19.19
C ILE A 30 -21.83 0.64 -18.23
N ILE A 31 -21.11 1.66 -18.68
CA ILE A 31 -20.60 2.85 -17.97
C ILE A 31 -19.62 3.49 -18.98
N ALA A 32 -20.23 4.17 -19.94
CA ALA A 32 -19.58 5.15 -20.79
C ALA A 32 -20.40 6.43 -20.65
N ALA A 33 -19.91 7.39 -19.87
CA ALA A 33 -20.24 8.80 -20.01
C ALA A 33 -19.23 9.67 -19.22
N PRO A 34 -18.66 10.72 -19.84
CA PRO A 34 -17.87 11.78 -19.20
C PRO A 34 -18.75 12.99 -18.79
N ALA A 35 -18.13 14.00 -18.16
CA ALA A 35 -18.68 15.24 -17.60
C ALA A 35 -19.15 15.06 -16.13
N VAL A 36 -18.74 15.91 -15.18
CA VAL A 36 -18.99 17.35 -15.15
C VAL A 36 -17.89 18.06 -14.34
N ALA A 37 -17.35 19.13 -14.93
CA ALA A 37 -16.59 20.16 -14.26
C ALA A 37 -17.50 21.09 -13.46
N ALA A 38 -16.92 21.79 -12.47
CA ALA A 38 -17.47 22.90 -11.68
C ALA A 38 -18.18 22.54 -10.38
N LEU A 39 -17.54 22.89 -9.25
CA LEU A 39 -18.05 23.98 -8.41
C LEU A 39 -16.95 24.53 -7.48
N ILE A 40 -16.50 25.74 -7.79
CA ILE A 40 -15.68 26.61 -6.93
C ILE A 40 -16.63 27.57 -6.21
N ALA A 41 -16.30 27.85 -4.94
CA ALA A 41 -16.68 29.00 -4.11
C ALA A 41 -18.11 29.10 -3.55
N ALA A 42 -18.20 29.26 -2.22
CA ALA A 42 -18.91 30.35 -1.49
C ALA A 42 -19.08 29.93 0.00
N THR A 43 -18.45 30.56 1.01
CA THR A 43 -18.73 31.84 1.72
C THR A 43 -19.33 31.63 3.13
N ALA A 44 -19.05 32.61 4.01
CA ALA A 44 -19.63 32.94 5.33
C ALA A 44 -18.93 32.31 6.55
N SER A 45 -18.26 33.02 7.48
CA SER A 45 -18.46 34.34 8.12
C SER A 45 -19.58 34.38 9.17
N ALA A 46 -19.20 34.36 10.45
CA ALA A 46 -19.90 34.92 11.64
C ALA A 46 -18.94 34.78 12.87
N GLU A 47 -18.34 35.87 13.37
CA GLU A 47 -18.78 36.68 14.53
C GLU A 47 -18.98 35.89 15.84
N SER A 48 -18.09 36.02 16.84
CA SER A 48 -17.99 37.10 17.85
C SER A 48 -18.78 36.77 19.13
N GLY A 49 -18.06 36.59 20.24
CA GLY A 49 -18.64 36.41 21.58
C GLY A 49 -17.59 36.61 22.67
N LYS A 50 -17.80 37.63 23.50
CA LYS A 50 -16.84 38.30 24.40
C LYS A 50 -17.32 38.20 25.85
N ALA A 51 -16.46 37.74 26.77
CA ALA A 51 -16.46 38.00 28.23
C ALA A 51 -15.16 37.36 28.79
N LYS A 52 -14.15 38.01 29.39
CA LYS A 52 -13.95 39.06 30.42
C LYS A 52 -14.17 38.59 31.86
N SER A 53 -13.09 38.68 32.65
CA SER A 53 -12.95 38.62 34.13
C SER A 53 -12.84 37.19 34.70
N SER A 54 -11.93 36.81 35.60
CA SER A 54 -11.15 37.52 36.63
C SER A 54 -9.91 36.72 37.09
N GLU A 55 -8.87 37.45 37.53
CA GLU A 55 -7.61 37.07 38.22
C GLU A 55 -7.79 36.35 39.59
N PRO A 56 -6.75 36.13 40.43
CA PRO A 56 -5.39 35.59 40.25
C PRO A 56 -5.07 34.46 41.28
N ASN A 57 -4.01 33.64 41.10
CA ASN A 57 -3.22 33.17 42.25
C ASN A 57 -1.84 32.62 41.85
N GLU A 58 -0.92 32.77 42.80
CA GLU A 58 0.53 32.72 42.78
C GLU A 58 1.17 31.35 42.46
N THR A 59 2.30 31.47 41.74
CA THR A 59 3.61 30.89 42.04
C THR A 59 3.68 29.48 42.64
N SER A 60 4.02 28.51 41.79
CA SER A 60 4.90 27.42 42.25
C SER A 60 5.79 26.94 41.10
N GLY A 61 7.09 27.14 41.30
CA GLY A 61 8.12 26.77 40.35
C GLY A 61 8.15 25.27 40.07
N ARG A 62 8.22 24.95 38.78
CA ARG A 62 8.87 23.73 38.33
C ARG A 62 9.58 24.06 37.02
N ASN A 63 10.87 24.35 37.14
CA ASN A 63 11.82 24.47 36.04
C ASN A 63 11.77 23.19 35.21
N SER A 64 10.93 23.19 34.18
CA SER A 64 11.01 22.24 33.08
C SER A 64 12.15 22.75 32.22
N LYS A 65 13.37 22.31 32.56
CA LYS A 65 14.54 22.43 31.71
C LYS A 65 14.13 21.98 30.33
N THR A 66 14.01 22.96 29.44
CA THR A 66 13.87 22.78 28.01
C THR A 66 15.06 21.94 27.55
N THR A 67 14.88 20.63 27.48
CA THR A 67 15.61 19.85 26.48
C THR A 67 15.00 20.26 25.14
N ASN A 68 15.48 21.41 24.69
CA ASN A 68 15.65 21.73 23.29
C ASN A 68 16.50 20.59 22.73
N GLU A 69 15.86 19.45 22.44
CA GLU A 69 16.36 18.46 21.50
C GLU A 69 16.40 19.20 20.17
N LYS A 70 17.50 19.94 20.03
CA LYS A 70 18.13 20.33 18.80
C LYS A 70 18.24 19.03 18.02
N LYS A 71 17.18 18.69 17.29
CA LYS A 71 17.15 17.68 16.24
C LYS A 71 18.34 18.07 15.38
N GLY A 72 19.47 17.40 15.62
CA GLY A 72 20.65 17.55 14.80
C GLY A 72 20.21 17.32 13.35
N PRO A 73 21.00 17.75 12.36
CA PRO A 73 20.76 17.30 11.01
C PRO A 73 20.84 15.77 11.05
N GLY A 74 19.68 15.11 11.21
CA GLY A 74 19.56 13.67 11.25
C GLY A 74 20.14 13.25 9.92
N ALA A 75 21.29 12.57 9.98
CA ALA A 75 22.07 12.21 8.80
C ALA A 75 21.08 11.73 7.75
N ALA A 76 20.93 12.53 6.69
CA ALA A 76 19.88 12.30 5.71
C ALA A 76 20.04 10.86 5.24
N LEU A 77 19.02 10.03 5.46
CA LEU A 77 19.09 8.63 5.11
C LEU A 77 19.56 8.54 3.64
N PRO A 78 20.52 7.65 3.34
CA PRO A 78 21.06 7.56 1.99
C PRO A 78 19.98 7.13 0.98
N VAL A 79 18.85 6.61 1.47
CA VAL A 79 17.70 6.23 0.67
C VAL A 79 16.46 6.92 1.21
N SER A 80 15.66 7.53 0.33
CA SER A 80 14.39 8.15 0.67
C SER A 80 13.24 7.65 -0.20
N LEU A 81 12.03 7.65 0.36
CA LEU A 81 10.80 7.36 -0.39
C LEU A 81 10.39 8.60 -1.19
N ALA A 82 10.18 8.44 -2.49
CA ALA A 82 9.80 9.50 -3.40
C ALA A 82 8.33 9.44 -3.79
N GLU A 83 7.82 8.24 -4.08
CA GLU A 83 6.45 8.06 -4.56
C GLU A 83 5.86 6.75 -4.06
N VAL A 84 4.56 6.78 -3.78
CA VAL A 84 3.77 5.59 -3.48
C VAL A 84 2.54 5.58 -4.37
N ALA A 85 2.31 4.47 -5.06
CA ALA A 85 1.16 4.30 -5.94
C ALA A 85 0.43 2.98 -5.66
N SER A 86 -0.83 2.90 -6.07
CA SER A 86 -1.58 1.64 -6.10
C SER A 86 -2.10 1.41 -7.51
N ARG A 87 -1.95 0.18 -8.02
CA ARG A 87 -2.64 -0.30 -9.23
C ARG A 87 -3.90 -1.09 -8.91
N VAL A 88 -4.20 -1.26 -7.63
CA VAL A 88 -5.37 -2.00 -7.15
C VAL A 88 -6.46 -1.01 -6.79
N ASP A 89 -7.68 -1.31 -7.20
CA ASP A 89 -8.87 -0.54 -6.84
C ASP A 89 -9.10 -0.64 -5.33
N GLU A 90 -9.12 0.50 -4.64
CA GLU A 90 -9.29 0.58 -3.19
C GLU A 90 -10.66 0.06 -2.75
N ALA A 91 -11.70 0.19 -3.59
CA ALA A 91 -13.03 -0.31 -3.29
C ALA A 91 -13.09 -1.86 -3.23
N ALA A 92 -12.12 -2.53 -3.85
CA ALA A 92 -12.02 -4.00 -3.85
C ALA A 92 -11.18 -4.54 -2.67
N LEU A 93 -10.59 -3.66 -1.86
CA LEU A 93 -9.72 -4.03 -0.75
C LEU A 93 -10.49 -3.98 0.57
N ALA A 94 -10.18 -4.93 1.46
CA ALA A 94 -10.64 -4.87 2.85
C ALA A 94 -9.72 -4.00 3.72
N VAL A 95 -8.58 -3.56 3.16
CA VAL A 95 -7.62 -2.67 3.82
C VAL A 95 -7.94 -1.23 3.44
N GLU A 96 -8.36 -0.44 4.42
CA GLU A 96 -8.57 1.01 4.26
C GLU A 96 -7.23 1.74 4.05
N ASN A 97 -7.22 2.72 3.13
CA ASN A 97 -6.07 3.57 2.84
C ASN A 97 -4.78 2.79 2.56
N ALA A 98 -4.85 1.77 1.69
CA ALA A 98 -3.74 0.88 1.38
C ALA A 98 -2.44 1.60 0.95
N THR A 99 -2.57 2.77 0.30
CA THR A 99 -1.44 3.62 -0.10
C THR A 99 -0.73 4.26 1.10
N GLU A 100 -1.46 4.75 2.10
CA GLU A 100 -0.90 5.30 3.34
C GLU A 100 -0.25 4.20 4.19
N VAL A 101 -0.88 3.02 4.27
CA VAL A 101 -0.30 1.86 4.92
C VAL A 101 1.01 1.46 4.23
N LEU A 102 1.03 1.37 2.89
CA LEU A 102 2.24 1.08 2.14
C LEU A 102 3.34 2.13 2.39
N ARG A 103 3.00 3.42 2.42
CA ARG A 103 3.96 4.49 2.71
C ARG A 103 4.61 4.28 4.08
N SER A 104 3.78 4.12 5.12
CA SER A 104 4.26 3.92 6.50
C SER A 104 5.13 2.68 6.62
N ASP A 105 4.72 1.56 6.02
CA ASP A 105 5.46 0.30 6.11
C ASP A 105 6.81 0.41 5.38
N VAL A 106 6.84 1.05 4.21
CA VAL A 106 8.09 1.26 3.45
C VAL A 106 9.04 2.18 4.20
N GLU A 107 8.55 3.30 4.75
CA GLU A 107 9.38 4.21 5.54
C GLU A 107 9.96 3.54 6.79
N ALA A 108 9.15 2.73 7.49
CA ALA A 108 9.60 1.96 8.64
C ALA A 108 10.69 0.94 8.26
N GLU A 109 10.52 0.22 7.15
CA GLU A 109 11.52 -0.76 6.68
C GLU A 109 12.81 -0.09 6.16
N ILE A 110 12.72 1.08 5.49
CA ILE A 110 13.89 1.87 5.10
C ILE A 110 14.66 2.34 6.33
N ALA A 111 13.95 2.80 7.37
CA ALA A 111 14.57 3.26 8.61
C ALA A 111 15.18 2.09 9.42
N ALA A 112 14.59 0.90 9.35
CA ALA A 112 15.09 -0.31 10.01
C ALA A 112 16.25 -0.98 9.25
N ALA A 113 16.43 -0.67 7.97
CA ALA A 113 17.51 -1.24 7.17
C ALA A 113 18.89 -0.81 7.68
N ASP A 114 19.80 -1.78 7.78
CA ASP A 114 21.18 -1.53 8.23
C ASP A 114 22.04 -1.02 7.07
N TRP A 115 22.05 0.29 6.89
CA TRP A 115 22.88 0.99 5.88
C TRP A 115 24.37 1.02 6.23
N SER A 116 24.75 0.66 7.46
CA SER A 116 26.16 0.72 7.90
C SER A 116 26.98 -0.42 7.31
N LYS A 117 26.35 -1.58 7.09
CA LYS A 117 26.99 -2.73 6.43
C LYS A 117 27.23 -2.50 4.94
N LEU A 118 26.36 -1.71 4.30
CA LEU A 118 26.38 -1.44 2.87
C LEU A 118 26.19 0.07 2.64
N PRO A 119 27.21 0.90 2.96
CA PRO A 119 27.09 2.35 2.87
C PRO A 119 26.89 2.76 1.42
N PRO A 120 25.76 3.39 1.07
CA PRO A 120 25.52 3.82 -0.29
C PRO A 120 26.43 5.01 -0.64
N ARG A 121 27.10 4.96 -1.81
CA ARG A 121 27.97 6.07 -2.27
C ARG A 121 27.22 7.35 -2.65
N ARG A 122 25.90 7.25 -2.86
CA ARG A 122 25.02 8.31 -3.34
C ARG A 122 23.67 8.25 -2.63
N HIS A 123 22.86 9.28 -2.84
CA HIS A 123 21.47 9.26 -2.44
C HIS A 123 20.60 8.58 -3.49
N TYR A 124 19.69 7.73 -3.04
CA TYR A 124 18.75 7.00 -3.89
C TYR A 124 17.30 7.31 -3.50
N LYS A 125 16.43 7.32 -4.51
CA LYS A 125 14.98 7.49 -4.36
C LYS A 125 14.29 6.17 -4.64
N LEU A 126 13.35 5.80 -3.77
CA LEU A 126 12.49 4.64 -3.95
C LEU A 126 11.10 5.09 -4.39
N SER A 127 10.53 4.39 -5.36
CA SER A 127 9.09 4.47 -5.65
C SER A 127 8.49 3.10 -5.40
N ALA A 128 7.47 3.02 -4.55
CA ALA A 128 6.79 1.77 -4.21
C ALA A 128 5.40 1.74 -4.84
N SER A 129 4.98 0.57 -5.32
CA SER A 129 3.64 0.40 -5.88
C SER A 129 3.02 -0.94 -5.54
N ILE A 130 1.74 -0.93 -5.15
CA ILE A 130 0.95 -2.16 -5.03
C ILE A 130 0.59 -2.63 -6.43
N VAL A 131 1.13 -3.77 -6.85
CA VAL A 131 0.87 -4.35 -8.17
C VAL A 131 -0.37 -5.23 -8.13
N SER A 132 -0.51 -6.03 -7.08
CA SER A 132 -1.66 -6.91 -6.87
C SER A 132 -1.86 -7.14 -5.38
N LEU A 133 -3.09 -7.03 -4.92
CA LEU A 133 -3.51 -7.47 -3.60
C LEU A 133 -4.86 -8.17 -3.77
N ARG A 134 -4.89 -9.46 -3.44
CA ARG A 134 -6.05 -10.32 -3.65
C ARG A 134 -6.28 -11.16 -2.43
N ALA A 135 -7.54 -11.48 -2.16
CA ALA A 135 -7.92 -12.44 -1.16
C ALA A 135 -8.84 -13.48 -1.80
N GLU A 136 -8.47 -14.75 -1.66
CA GLU A 136 -9.17 -15.87 -2.25
C GLU A 136 -9.62 -16.81 -1.13
N SER A 137 -10.91 -17.14 -1.07
CA SER A 137 -11.40 -18.15 -0.12
C SER A 137 -10.90 -19.51 -0.58
N LEU A 138 -10.14 -20.20 0.30
CA LEU A 138 -9.69 -21.57 0.05
C LEU A 138 -10.80 -22.56 0.41
N ASP A 139 -11.41 -22.36 1.58
CA ASP A 139 -12.56 -23.12 2.08
C ASP A 139 -13.58 -22.19 2.74
N LYS A 140 -14.70 -22.74 3.24
CA LYS A 140 -15.74 -22.00 3.97
C LYS A 140 -15.24 -21.22 5.19
N LYS A 141 -14.06 -21.57 5.73
CA LYS A 141 -13.50 -20.99 6.95
C LYS A 141 -12.17 -20.27 6.74
N THR A 142 -11.51 -20.48 5.61
CA THR A 142 -10.12 -20.06 5.37
C THR A 142 -10.02 -19.22 4.11
N LEU A 143 -9.10 -18.27 4.14
CA LEU A 143 -8.85 -17.33 3.07
C LEU A 143 -7.35 -17.11 2.94
N ARG A 144 -6.89 -17.06 1.70
CA ARG A 144 -5.51 -16.75 1.33
C ARG A 144 -5.44 -15.34 0.78
N ALA A 145 -4.77 -14.46 1.48
CA ALA A 145 -4.36 -13.17 0.96
C ALA A 145 -3.01 -13.29 0.25
N THR A 146 -2.89 -12.73 -0.96
CA THR A 146 -1.64 -12.64 -1.70
C THR A 146 -1.40 -11.19 -2.10
N CYS A 147 -0.23 -10.66 -1.74
CA CYS A 147 0.20 -9.32 -2.12
C CYS A 147 1.47 -9.38 -2.97
N THR A 148 1.58 -8.49 -3.94
CA THR A 148 2.79 -8.22 -4.71
C THR A 148 3.00 -6.72 -4.77
N VAL A 149 4.16 -6.28 -4.29
CA VAL A 149 4.62 -4.89 -4.27
C VAL A 149 5.84 -4.79 -5.17
N SER A 150 5.88 -3.76 -6.00
CA SER A 150 7.04 -3.43 -6.82
C SER A 150 7.69 -2.16 -6.28
N VAL A 151 8.99 -2.21 -6.02
CA VAL A 151 9.83 -1.10 -5.58
C VAL A 151 10.85 -0.80 -6.67
N SER A 152 10.85 0.42 -7.20
CA SER A 152 11.88 0.87 -8.14
C SER A 152 12.89 1.77 -7.46
N ILE A 153 14.17 1.57 -7.74
CA ILE A 153 15.29 2.33 -7.19
C ILE A 153 15.83 3.28 -8.26
N ARG A 154 15.93 4.57 -7.94
CA ARG A 154 16.48 5.60 -8.83
C ARG A 154 17.63 6.38 -8.17
N ASP A 155 18.63 6.76 -8.96
CA ASP A 155 19.67 7.70 -8.52
C ASP A 155 19.04 9.09 -8.33
N ALA A 156 19.18 9.71 -7.15
CA ALA A 156 18.55 10.99 -6.84
C ALA A 156 19.07 12.16 -7.70
N LYS A 157 20.31 12.08 -8.19
CA LYS A 157 20.95 13.13 -8.99
C LYS A 157 20.69 12.96 -10.48
N ARG A 158 20.77 11.74 -10.99
CA ARG A 158 20.65 11.45 -12.44
C ARG A 158 19.25 11.00 -12.85
N ASN A 159 18.37 10.71 -11.88
CA ASN A 159 17.07 10.10 -12.07
C ASN A 159 17.10 8.78 -12.87
N ASN A 160 18.26 8.13 -12.94
CA ASN A 160 18.44 6.87 -13.64
C ASN A 160 17.82 5.73 -12.85
N LEU A 161 17.07 4.86 -13.52
CA LEU A 161 16.52 3.65 -12.93
C LEU A 161 17.65 2.62 -12.78
N LEU A 162 17.83 2.12 -11.56
CA LEU A 162 18.90 1.15 -11.24
C LEU A 162 18.36 -0.27 -11.20
N ALA A 163 17.22 -0.46 -10.52
CA ALA A 163 16.59 -1.76 -10.38
C ALA A 163 15.09 -1.61 -10.11
N ILE A 164 14.35 -2.68 -10.42
CA ILE A 164 12.98 -2.90 -9.99
C ILE A 164 12.99 -4.20 -9.19
N LEU A 165 12.51 -4.12 -7.96
CA LEU A 165 12.45 -5.22 -7.01
C LEU A 165 11.00 -5.56 -6.76
N GLU A 166 10.67 -6.84 -6.79
CA GLU A 166 9.33 -7.32 -6.48
C GLU A 166 9.35 -8.10 -5.16
N GLY A 167 8.52 -7.66 -4.23
CA GLY A 167 8.22 -8.39 -3.02
C GLY A 167 6.87 -9.06 -3.15
N ARG A 168 6.81 -10.35 -2.86
CA ARG A 168 5.57 -11.12 -2.83
C ARG A 168 5.45 -11.82 -1.50
N ALA A 169 4.27 -11.73 -0.90
CA ALA A 169 3.93 -12.51 0.27
C ALA A 169 2.51 -13.08 0.15
N ASN A 170 2.31 -14.18 0.85
CA ASN A 170 1.01 -14.81 0.97
C ASN A 170 0.76 -15.18 2.43
N VAL A 171 -0.45 -14.93 2.88
CA VAL A 171 -0.90 -15.16 4.26
C VAL A 171 -2.20 -15.93 4.19
N THR A 172 -2.31 -16.98 4.99
CA THR A 172 -3.56 -17.74 5.13
C THR A 172 -4.11 -17.51 6.52
N ASP A 173 -5.36 -17.08 6.59
CA ASP A 173 -6.06 -16.82 7.85
C ASP A 173 -7.53 -17.26 7.73
N MET A 174 -8.30 -17.06 8.79
CA MET A 174 -9.74 -17.26 8.78
C MET A 174 -10.43 -16.28 7.83
N ALA A 175 -11.52 -16.73 7.19
CA ALA A 175 -12.28 -15.90 6.26
C ALA A 175 -12.85 -14.62 6.91
N SER A 176 -13.14 -14.65 8.22
CA SER A 176 -13.59 -13.48 8.98
C SER A 176 -12.49 -12.45 9.27
N ALA A 177 -11.21 -12.81 9.05
CA ALA A 177 -10.04 -11.97 9.31
C ALA A 177 -9.40 -11.45 8.01
N SER A 178 -10.19 -11.24 6.95
CA SER A 178 -9.71 -10.88 5.62
C SER A 178 -8.85 -9.60 5.58
N ALA A 179 -9.27 -8.54 6.28
CA ALA A 179 -8.52 -7.29 6.35
C ALA A 179 -7.15 -7.47 7.01
N ARG A 180 -7.09 -8.27 8.09
CA ARG A 180 -5.84 -8.61 8.77
C ARG A 180 -4.92 -9.41 7.84
N ALA A 181 -5.44 -10.46 7.21
CA ALA A 181 -4.67 -11.28 6.29
C ALA A 181 -4.09 -10.47 5.12
N GLN A 182 -4.88 -9.54 4.57
CA GLN A 182 -4.43 -8.64 3.52
C GLN A 182 -3.34 -7.66 4.01
N ARG A 183 -3.48 -7.11 5.21
CA ARG A 183 -2.46 -6.22 5.81
C ARG A 183 -1.16 -6.97 6.09
N ASP A 184 -1.24 -8.16 6.65
CA ASP A 184 -0.07 -9.01 6.92
C ASP A 184 0.62 -9.43 5.62
N ALA A 185 -0.15 -9.73 4.57
CA ALA A 185 0.39 -10.01 3.24
C ALA A 185 1.05 -8.77 2.61
N LEU A 186 0.48 -7.58 2.78
CA LEU A 186 1.08 -6.33 2.31
C LEU A 186 2.42 -6.08 3.03
N GLN A 187 2.43 -6.13 4.36
CA GLN A 187 3.63 -5.92 5.17
C GLN A 187 4.73 -6.95 4.80
N GLY A 188 4.36 -8.22 4.64
CA GLY A 188 5.29 -9.25 4.20
C GLY A 188 5.87 -8.99 2.81
N ALA A 189 5.06 -8.50 1.88
CA ALA A 189 5.51 -8.16 0.53
C ALA A 189 6.47 -6.94 0.56
N VAL A 190 6.14 -5.90 1.33
CA VAL A 190 7.00 -4.72 1.52
C VAL A 190 8.35 -5.13 2.09
N ARG A 191 8.35 -5.90 3.19
CA ARG A 191 9.56 -6.40 3.83
C ARG A 191 10.43 -7.19 2.86
N GLY A 192 9.83 -8.07 2.07
CA GLY A 192 10.54 -8.84 1.04
C GLY A 192 11.18 -7.95 -0.04
N ALA A 193 10.47 -6.92 -0.51
CA ALA A 193 11.00 -5.98 -1.50
C ALA A 193 12.16 -5.15 -0.94
N ILE A 194 11.99 -4.59 0.27
CA ILE A 194 12.97 -3.69 0.88
C ILE A 194 14.23 -4.43 1.35
N ALA A 195 14.11 -5.69 1.80
CA ALA A 195 15.26 -6.51 2.18
C ALA A 195 16.30 -6.67 1.06
N ALA A 196 15.87 -6.63 -0.21
CA ALA A 196 16.75 -6.73 -1.37
C ALA A 196 17.37 -5.38 -1.82
N VAL A 197 16.90 -4.24 -1.28
CA VAL A 197 17.35 -2.89 -1.70
C VAL A 197 18.85 -2.67 -1.46
N PRO A 198 19.43 -2.96 -0.27
CA PRO A 198 20.85 -2.71 -0.04
C PRO A 198 21.75 -3.46 -1.02
N GLU A 199 21.39 -4.71 -1.34
CA GLU A 199 22.14 -5.54 -2.28
C GLU A 199 22.00 -5.03 -3.72
N ALA A 200 20.80 -4.62 -4.14
CA ALA A 200 20.59 -4.04 -5.46
C ALA A 200 21.37 -2.73 -5.67
N ILE A 201 21.44 -1.88 -4.63
CA ILE A 201 22.26 -0.66 -4.66
C ILE A 201 23.75 -1.02 -4.75
N ARG A 202 24.19 -2.04 -4.01
CA ARG A 202 25.59 -2.50 -4.02
C ARG A 202 26.03 -2.95 -5.41
N GLN A 203 25.17 -3.65 -6.15
CA GLN A 203 25.47 -4.17 -7.48
C GLN A 203 25.50 -3.07 -8.56
N ALA A 204 24.86 -1.92 -8.32
CA ALA A 204 24.71 -0.85 -9.29
C ALA A 204 25.74 0.30 -9.16
N GLN A 205 26.64 0.26 -8.16
CA GLN A 205 27.54 1.37 -7.80
C GLN A 205 29.04 1.13 -8.06
#